data_AF-A0A971MX02-F1
#
_entry.id   AF-A0A971MX02-F1
#
_cell.length_a   1.000
_cell.length_b   1.000
_cell.length_c   1.000
_cell.angle_alpha   90.00
_cell.angle_beta   90.00
_cell.angle_gamma   90.00
#
_symmetry.space_group_name_H-M   'P 1'
#
loop_
_entity.id
_entity.type
_entity.pdbx_description
1 polymer ?
#
loop_
_entity_poly.entity_id
_entity_poly.type
_entity_poly.pdbx_seq_one_letter_code
_entity_poly.pdbx_strand_id
1 'polypeptide(L)'
;MKEDMKNLFEKSMLFGLGVFDASKETVEGFVDDMLSRGKIQKQEAENLRTELKAKREEEKVEMEQVFELKVTEALLSRLETDSEYRAKVRALLEKE
;
A
#
# COMPACT_ATOMS: atom_id res chain seq x y z
N MET A 1 -16.97 21.73 -11.57
CA MET A 1 -18.03 21.05 -10.79
C MET A 1 -18.40 19.66 -11.30
N LYS A 2 -18.79 19.44 -12.57
CA LYS A 2 -19.12 18.07 -13.04
C LYS A 2 -17.89 17.17 -13.24
N GLU A 3 -16.75 17.72 -13.68
CA GLU A 3 -15.48 16.97 -13.76
C GLU A 3 -14.95 16.56 -12.39
N ASP A 4 -14.95 17.48 -11.42
CA ASP A 4 -14.37 17.24 -10.09
C ASP A 4 -15.06 16.09 -9.35
N MET A 5 -16.38 15.99 -9.49
CA MET A 5 -17.19 14.95 -8.85
C MET A 5 -17.00 13.57 -9.49
N LYS A 6 -16.81 13.52 -10.82
CA LYS A 6 -16.48 12.28 -11.53
C LYS A 6 -15.09 11.78 -11.15
N ASN A 7 -14.13 12.70 -11.06
CA ASN A 7 -12.75 12.42 -10.70
C ASN A 7 -12.62 11.98 -9.23
N LEU A 8 -13.38 12.59 -8.31
CA LEU A 8 -13.50 12.14 -6.91
C LEU A 8 -14.15 10.76 -6.78
N PHE A 9 -15.14 10.45 -7.61
CA PHE A 9 -15.77 9.12 -7.63
C PHE A 9 -14.81 8.04 -8.15
N GLU A 10 -14.07 8.32 -9.22
CA GLU A 10 -13.04 7.42 -9.76
C GLU A 10 -11.91 7.21 -8.74
N LYS A 11 -11.43 8.28 -8.09
CA LYS A 11 -10.42 8.21 -7.04
C LYS A 11 -10.88 7.45 -5.80
N SER A 12 -12.13 7.64 -5.36
CA SER A 12 -12.68 6.93 -4.20
C SER A 12 -12.94 5.45 -4.49
N MET A 13 -13.31 5.08 -5.72
CA MET A 13 -13.38 3.66 -6.13
C MET A 13 -12.00 3.00 -6.18
N LEU A 14 -11.01 3.67 -6.76
CA LEU A 14 -9.61 3.18 -6.77
C LEU A 14 -9.05 3.02 -5.36
N PHE A 15 -9.42 3.92 -4.45
CA PHE A 15 -9.03 3.83 -3.04
C PHE A 15 -9.83 2.75 -2.27
N GLY A 16 -11.11 2.56 -2.61
CA GLY A 16 -11.99 1.53 -2.04
C GLY A 16 -11.61 0.10 -2.39
N LEU A 17 -10.88 -0.09 -3.50
CA LEU A 17 -10.27 -1.38 -3.84
C LEU A 17 -9.08 -1.71 -2.94
N GLY A 18 -8.52 -0.73 -2.23
CA GLY A 18 -7.34 -0.91 -1.39
C GLY A 18 -6.09 -1.19 -2.24
N VAL A 19 -4.98 -0.61 -1.81
CA VAL A 19 -3.64 -0.80 -2.43
C VAL A 19 -3.24 -2.30 -2.48
N PHE A 20 -3.90 -3.13 -1.67
CA PHE A 20 -3.68 -4.58 -1.58
C PHE A 20 -4.48 -5.43 -2.59
N ASP A 21 -5.66 -4.99 -3.06
CA ASP A 21 -6.55 -5.80 -3.91
C ASP A 21 -6.75 -5.23 -5.33
N ALA A 22 -5.90 -4.27 -5.71
CA ALA A 22 -5.77 -3.78 -7.08
C ALA A 22 -5.14 -4.84 -8.00
N SER A 23 -5.67 -6.07 -8.03
CA SER A 23 -5.24 -7.12 -8.93
C SER A 23 -5.33 -6.65 -10.38
N LYS A 24 -4.52 -7.23 -11.27
CA LYS A 24 -4.57 -6.92 -12.70
C LYS A 24 -6.02 -7.04 -13.22
N GLU A 25 -6.74 -8.06 -12.77
CA GLU A 25 -8.12 -8.36 -13.14
C GLU A 25 -9.10 -7.28 -12.68
N THR A 26 -8.89 -6.75 -11.47
CA THR A 26 -9.67 -5.63 -10.92
C THR A 26 -9.45 -4.34 -11.70
N VAL A 27 -8.19 -4.03 -12.05
CA VAL A 27 -7.83 -2.84 -12.85
C VAL A 27 -8.39 -2.95 -14.26
N GLU A 28 -8.23 -4.10 -14.92
CA GLU A 28 -8.76 -4.33 -16.26
C GLU A 28 -10.30 -4.23 -16.29
N GLY A 29 -10.98 -4.86 -15.32
CA GLY A 29 -12.44 -4.78 -15.20
C GLY A 29 -12.97 -3.37 -14.95
N PHE A 30 -12.28 -2.57 -14.13
CA PHE A 30 -12.65 -1.17 -13.90
C PHE A 30 -12.53 -0.33 -15.19
N VAL A 31 -11.41 -0.44 -15.90
CA VAL A 31 -11.19 0.29 -17.15
C VAL A 31 -12.18 -0.15 -18.23
N ASP A 32 -12.51 -1.44 -18.32
CA ASP A 32 -13.51 -1.96 -19.26
C ASP A 32 -14.94 -1.52 -18.93
N ASP A 33 -15.31 -1.41 -17.66
CA ASP A 33 -16.60 -0.84 -17.25
C ASP A 33 -16.69 0.65 -17.64
N MET A 34 -15.59 1.40 -17.50
CA MET A 34 -15.54 2.79 -17.94
C MET A 34 -15.65 2.94 -19.46
N LEU A 35 -14.96 2.08 -20.21
CA LEU A 35 -15.01 2.06 -21.67
C LEU A 35 -16.40 1.67 -22.18
N SER A 36 -17.00 0.61 -21.63
CA SER A 36 -18.32 0.11 -22.02
C SER A 36 -19.45 1.10 -21.73
N ARG A 37 -19.32 1.91 -20.68
CA ARG A 37 -20.26 3.00 -20.36
C ARG A 37 -20.03 4.26 -21.19
N GLY A 38 -19.05 4.26 -22.10
CA GLY A 38 -18.68 5.43 -22.91
C GLY A 38 -18.11 6.58 -22.08
N LYS A 39 -17.61 6.30 -20.86
CA LYS A 39 -17.04 7.32 -19.97
C LYS A 39 -15.61 7.72 -20.35
N ILE A 40 -14.93 6.87 -21.10
CA ILE A 40 -13.58 7.05 -21.66
C ILE A 40 -13.53 6.43 -23.06
N GLN A 41 -12.62 6.92 -23.91
CA GLN A 41 -12.37 6.36 -25.24
C GLN A 41 -11.36 5.21 -25.16
N LYS A 42 -11.31 4.38 -26.22
CA LYS A 42 -10.42 3.21 -26.27
C LYS A 42 -8.94 3.58 -26.08
N GLN A 43 -8.52 4.72 -26.61
CA GLN A 43 -7.15 5.21 -26.43
C GLN A 43 -6.88 5.66 -24.98
N GLU A 44 -7.86 6.28 -24.33
CA GLU A 44 -7.77 6.71 -22.93
C GLU A 44 -7.76 5.51 -21.98
N ALA A 45 -8.48 4.44 -22.32
CA ALA A 45 -8.46 3.18 -21.58
C ALA A 45 -7.06 2.54 -21.53
N GLU A 46 -6.34 2.49 -22.65
CA GLU A 46 -4.97 1.94 -22.70
C GLU A 46 -3.98 2.79 -21.87
N ASN A 47 -4.11 4.11 -21.95
CA ASN A 47 -3.30 5.02 -21.15
C ASN A 47 -3.58 4.84 -19.65
N LEU A 48 -4.85 4.77 -19.27
CA LEU A 48 -5.28 4.58 -17.89
C LEU A 48 -4.82 3.23 -17.32
N ARG A 49 -4.85 2.14 -18.10
CA ARG A 49 -4.28 0.83 -17.70
C ARG A 49 -2.79 0.94 -17.40
N THR A 50 -2.06 1.65 -18.26
CA THR A 50 -0.61 1.83 -18.11
C THR A 50 -0.27 2.65 -16.87
N GLU A 51 -1.01 3.74 -16.64
CA GLU A 51 -0.83 4.63 -15.51
C GLU A 51 -1.16 3.94 -14.17
N LEU A 52 -2.28 3.20 -14.12
CA LEU A 52 -2.66 2.41 -12.94
C LEU A 52 -1.65 1.30 -12.63
N LYS A 53 -1.08 0.67 -13.66
CA LYS A 53 -0.04 -0.35 -13.48
C LYS A 53 1.27 0.25 -12.94
N ALA A 54 1.70 1.39 -13.48
CA ALA A 54 2.91 2.07 -13.01
C ALA A 54 2.76 2.53 -11.56
N LYS A 55 1.61 3.15 -11.24
CA LYS A 55 1.31 3.62 -9.89
C LYS A 55 1.25 2.48 -8.87
N ARG A 56 0.71 1.32 -9.28
CA ARG A 56 0.71 0.12 -8.44
C ARG A 56 2.11 -0.35 -8.09
N GLU A 57 3.02 -0.36 -9.07
CA GLU A 57 4.40 -0.80 -8.85
C GLU A 57 5.13 0.16 -7.89
N GLU A 58 4.93 1.47 -8.06
CA GLU A 58 5.47 2.51 -7.19
C GLU A 58 4.94 2.38 -5.75
N GLU A 59 3.61 2.28 -5.58
CA GLU A 59 2.98 2.14 -4.25
C GLU A 59 3.37 0.81 -3.56
N LYS A 60 3.59 -0.27 -4.33
CA LYS A 60 4.05 -1.55 -3.79
C LYS A 60 5.46 -1.45 -3.20
N VAL A 61 6.38 -0.79 -3.92
CA VAL A 61 7.77 -0.60 -3.45
C VAL A 61 7.80 0.25 -2.18
N GLU A 62 7.06 1.36 -2.14
CA GLU A 62 6.98 2.20 -0.94
C GLU A 62 6.40 1.43 0.26
N MET A 63 5.36 0.64 0.03
CA MET A 63 4.72 -0.17 1.07
C MET A 63 5.64 -1.27 1.59
N GLU A 64 6.39 -1.96 0.71
CA GLU A 64 7.38 -2.96 1.10
C GLU A 64 8.47 -2.35 1.98
N GLN A 65 8.99 -1.17 1.63
CA GLN A 65 9.99 -0.48 2.44
C GLN A 65 9.46 -0.08 3.83
N VAL A 66 8.24 0.47 3.89
CA VAL A 66 7.61 0.84 5.16
C VAL A 66 7.34 -0.41 6.01
N PHE A 67 6.93 -1.52 5.38
CA PHE A 67 6.70 -2.78 6.07
C PHE A 67 8.01 -3.35 6.64
N GLU A 68 9.08 -3.42 5.83
CA GLU A 68 10.39 -3.90 6.27
C GLU A 68 10.92 -3.07 7.44
N LEU A 69 10.81 -1.75 7.36
CA LEU A 69 11.26 -0.85 8.42
C LEU A 69 10.47 -1.10 9.73
N LYS A 70 9.14 -1.19 9.66
CA LYS A 70 8.31 -1.44 10.85
C LYS A 70 8.50 -2.82 11.45
N VAL A 71 8.68 -3.86 10.62
CA VAL A 71 8.98 -5.22 11.12
C VAL A 71 10.36 -5.23 11.78
N THR A 72 11.35 -4.59 11.18
CA THR A 72 12.70 -4.49 11.74
C THR A 72 12.68 -3.75 13.08
N GLU A 73 11.99 -2.61 13.17
CA GLU A 73 11.82 -1.83 14.39
C GLU A 73 11.11 -2.65 15.50
N ALA A 74 10.06 -3.39 15.15
CA ALA A 74 9.35 -4.25 16.09
C ALA A 74 10.20 -5.42 16.61
N LEU A 75 11.07 -5.98 15.77
CA LEU A 75 12.00 -7.05 16.16
C LEU A 75 13.15 -6.51 17.02
N LEU A 76 13.71 -5.35 16.64
CA LEU A 76 14.79 -4.70 17.39
C LEU A 76 14.35 -4.25 18.77
N SER A 77 13.20 -3.58 18.88
CA SER A 77 12.64 -3.16 20.18
C SER A 77 12.43 -4.35 21.11
N ARG A 78 12.01 -5.50 20.58
CA ARG A 78 11.85 -6.74 21.37
C ARG A 78 13.20 -7.31 21.84
N LEU A 79 14.26 -7.20 21.04
CA LEU A 79 15.62 -7.64 21.40
C LEU A 79 16.27 -6.71 22.43
N GLU A 80 16.06 -5.40 22.32
CA GLU A 80 16.53 -4.41 23.30
C GLU A 80 15.93 -4.68 24.68
N THR A 81 14.62 -4.93 24.73
CA THR A 81 13.90 -5.25 25.97
C THR A 81 14.45 -6.51 26.65
N ASP A 82 14.75 -7.55 25.85
CA ASP A 82 15.33 -8.80 26.35
C ASP A 82 16.77 -8.61 26.87
N SER A 83 17.56 -7.76 26.21
CA SER A 83 18.94 -7.44 26.61
C SER A 83 19.00 -6.63 27.90
N GLU A 84 18.13 -5.62 28.05
CA GLU A 84 18.02 -4.80 29.26
C GLU A 84 17.56 -5.63 30.46
N TYR A 85 16.59 -6.52 30.26
CA TYR A 85 16.10 -7.40 31.32
C TYR A 85 17.20 -8.35 31.82
N ARG A 86 17.98 -8.96 30.90
CA ARG A 86 19.12 -9.82 31.25
C ARG A 86 20.24 -9.06 31.96
N ALA A 87 20.53 -7.83 31.54
CA ALA A 87 21.52 -6.98 32.20
C ALA A 87 21.11 -6.63 33.63
N LYS A 88 19.82 -6.30 33.85
CA LYS A 88 19.27 -5.98 35.17
C LYS A 88 19.29 -7.18 36.13
N VAL A 89 18.95 -8.38 35.63
CA VAL A 89 19.06 -9.63 36.41
C VAL A 89 20.51 -9.92 36.81
N ARG A 90 21.47 -9.73 35.89
CA ARG A 90 22.89 -9.96 36.18
C ARG A 90 23.42 -8.97 37.24
N ALA A 91 23.04 -7.70 37.14
CA ALA A 91 23.40 -6.68 38.13
C ALA A 91 22.77 -6.91 39.53
N LEU A 92 21.66 -7.62 39.60
CA LEU A 92 21.05 -8.03 40.87
C LEU A 92 21.78 -9.24 41.50
N LEU A 93 22.27 -10.17 40.67
CA LEU A 93 23.01 -11.35 41.13
C LEU A 93 24.45 -11.03 41.57
N GLU A 94 25.06 -9.95 41.07
CA GLU A 94 26.40 -9.51 41.49
C GLU A 94 26.39 -8.68 42.79
N LYS A 95 25.22 -8.38 43.35
CA LYS A 95 25.04 -7.59 44.57
C LYS A 95 24.84 -8.42 45.86
N GLU A 96 24.88 -9.75 45.77
CA GLU A 96 24.94 -10.68 46.91
C GLU A 96 26.35 -11.29 47.04
#